data_AF-A0A3D2Q320-F1
#
_entry.id   AF-A0A3D2Q320-F1
#
_cell.length_a   1.000
_cell.length_b   1.000
_cell.length_c   1.000
_cell.angle_alpha   90.00
_cell.angle_beta   90.00
_cell.angle_gamma   90.00
#
_symmetry.space_group_name_H-M   'P 1'
#
loop_
_entity.id
_entity.type
_entity.pdbx_description
1 polymer ?
#
loop_
_entity_poly.entity_id
_entity_poly.type
_entity_poly.pdbx_seq_one_letter_code
_entity_poly.pdbx_strand_id
1 'polypeptide(L)'
;MVTPSVVVYEVTKKIWREQGKEKSVLIAAQMQQTRIVPFDRHLAVASADASLRRGLPMADAIVYVTGMECGCEVVTGDRHFKDLPGVVFISGENA
;
A
#
# COMPACT_ATOMS: atom_id res chain seq x y z
N MET A 1 10.20 1.60 -7.81
CA MET A 1 9.31 1.22 -6.69
C MET A 1 8.55 2.45 -6.22
N VAL A 2 7.24 2.29 -5.95
CA VAL A 2 6.37 3.37 -5.47
C VAL A 2 5.83 3.03 -4.09
N THR A 3 5.50 4.06 -3.31
CA THR A 3 4.83 3.89 -2.03
C THR A 3 3.59 4.78 -1.99
N PRO A 4 2.38 4.19 -1.98
CA PRO A 4 1.15 4.96 -1.78
C PRO A 4 1.19 5.70 -0.44
N SER A 5 0.74 6.95 -0.38
CA SER A 5 0.77 7.72 0.88
C SER A 5 -0.10 7.13 2.00
N VAL A 6 -1.03 6.21 1.68
CA VAL A 6 -1.76 5.45 2.71
C VAL A 6 -0.84 4.50 3.49
N VAL A 7 0.14 3.88 2.82
CA VAL A 7 1.13 3.00 3.46
C VAL A 7 2.02 3.79 4.40
N VAL A 8 2.34 5.04 4.04
CA VAL A 8 3.04 5.99 4.91
C VAL A 8 2.29 6.19 6.22
N TYR A 9 0.97 6.38 6.15
CA TYR A 9 0.12 6.48 7.33
C TYR A 9 0.13 5.19 8.17
N GLU A 10 -0.05 4.03 7.55
CA GLU A 10 -0.12 2.74 8.26
C GLU A 10 1.17 2.41 9.01
N VAL A 11 2.31 2.53 8.34
CA VAL A 11 3.63 2.28 8.93
C VAL A 11 3.92 3.27 10.05
N THR A 12 3.61 4.56 9.84
CA THR A 12 3.81 5.60 10.86
C THR A 12 2.98 5.32 12.10
N LYS A 13 1.68 5.04 11.91
CA LYS A 13 0.76 4.71 13.00
C LYS A 13 1.21 3.46 13.76
N LYS A 14 1.65 2.42 13.05
CA LYS A 14 2.14 1.18 13.65
C LYS A 14 3.36 1.45 14.54
N ILE A 15 4.36 2.16 14.03
CA ILE A 15 5.58 2.49 14.77
C ILE A 15 5.26 3.34 15.99
N TRP A 16 4.41 4.37 15.84
CA TRP A 16 4.02 5.20 16.98
C TRP A 16 3.29 4.42 18.07
N ARG A 17 2.42 3.48 17.67
CA ARG A 17 1.70 2.61 18.60
C ARG A 17 2.63 1.64 19.33
N GLU A 18 3.61 1.07 18.64
CA GLU A 18 4.46 -0.01 19.18
C GLU A 18 5.73 0.51 19.86
N GLN A 19 6.25 1.67 19.44
CA GLN A 19 7.57 2.15 19.84
C GLN A 19 7.59 3.63 20.27
N GLY A 20 6.44 4.31 20.26
CA GLY A 20 6.34 5.73 20.59
C GLY A 20 6.70 6.65 19.41
N LYS A 21 6.37 7.94 19.56
CA LYS A 21 6.54 8.94 18.48
C LYS A 21 8.00 9.31 18.20
N GLU A 22 8.89 9.06 19.15
CA GLU A 22 10.30 9.48 19.11
C GLU A 22 11.15 8.66 18.12
N LYS A 23 10.69 7.46 17.71
CA LYS A 23 11.41 6.58 16.75
C LYS A 23 11.06 6.81 15.27
N SER A 24 10.74 8.05 14.89
CA SER A 24 10.32 8.42 13.52
C SER A 24 11.41 8.29 12.44
N VAL A 25 12.69 8.17 12.82
CA VAL A 25 13.83 8.11 11.90
C VAL A 25 13.76 6.90 10.96
N LEU A 26 13.24 5.76 11.41
CA LEU A 26 13.05 4.55 10.59
C LEU A 26 12.07 4.76 9.43
N ILE A 27 11.01 5.55 9.68
CA ILE A 27 9.98 5.87 8.68
C ILE A 27 10.60 6.71 7.56
N ALA A 28 11.36 7.75 7.94
CA ALA A 28 12.01 8.64 7.00
C ALA A 28 13.02 7.89 6.12
N ALA A 29 13.87 7.04 6.71
CA ALA A 29 14.87 6.28 5.97
C ALA A 29 14.26 5.36 4.89
N GLN A 30 13.18 4.65 5.23
CA GLN A 30 12.50 3.75 4.28
C GLN A 30 11.80 4.53 3.16
N MET A 31 11.23 5.69 3.47
CA MET A 31 10.50 6.52 2.50
C MET A 31 11.40 7.27 1.53
N GLN A 32 12.67 7.51 1.87
CA GLN A 32 13.63 8.13 0.96
C GLN A 32 14.01 7.22 -0.22
N GLN A 33 13.75 5.92 -0.13
CA GLN A 33 14.14 4.95 -1.16
C GLN A 33 13.06 4.72 -2.23
N THR A 34 11.88 5.34 -2.11
CA THR A 34 10.76 5.14 -3.03
C THR A 34 10.14 6.46 -3.45
N ARG A 35 9.46 6.45 -4.61
CA ARG A 35 8.61 7.56 -5.01
C ARG A 35 7.29 7.48 -4.24
N ILE A 36 7.04 8.45 -3.35
CA ILE A 36 5.75 8.57 -2.68
C ILE A 36 4.70 9.03 -3.70
N VAL A 37 3.56 8.34 -3.74
CA VAL A 37 2.40 8.71 -4.56
C VAL A 37 1.32 9.30 -3.64
N PRO A 38 0.99 10.59 -3.77
CA PRO A 38 -0.06 11.21 -2.97
C PRO A 38 -1.42 10.60 -3.26
N PHE A 39 -2.22 10.35 -2.23
CA PHE A 39 -3.61 9.95 -2.37
C PHE A 39 -4.49 11.19 -2.63
N ASP A 40 -4.78 11.43 -3.90
CA ASP A 40 -5.55 12.58 -4.37
C ASP A 40 -7.02 12.23 -4.68
N ARG A 41 -7.77 13.21 -5.20
CA ARG A 41 -9.19 13.02 -5.56
C ARG A 41 -9.39 11.92 -6.59
N HIS A 42 -8.49 11.79 -7.56
CA HIS A 42 -8.60 10.80 -8.63
C HIS A 42 -8.48 9.39 -8.04
N LEU A 43 -7.42 9.16 -7.27
CA LEU A 43 -7.22 7.87 -6.59
C LEU A 43 -8.33 7.57 -5.60
N ALA A 44 -8.90 8.57 -4.91
CA ALA A 44 -9.99 8.35 -3.97
C ALA A 44 -11.24 7.77 -4.62
N VAL A 45 -11.66 8.32 -5.75
CA VAL A 45 -12.84 7.81 -6.48
C VAL A 45 -12.56 6.42 -7.07
N ALA A 46 -11.41 6.25 -7.72
CA ALA A 46 -11.04 4.98 -8.33
C ALA A 46 -10.87 3.85 -7.29
N SER A 47 -10.30 4.14 -6.12
CA SER A 47 -10.14 3.18 -5.03
C SER A 47 -11.47 2.79 -4.40
N ALA A 48 -12.43 3.71 -4.28
CA ALA A 48 -13.77 3.39 -3.78
C ALA A 48 -14.52 2.43 -4.72
N ASP A 49 -14.47 2.67 -6.03
CA ASP A 49 -15.03 1.75 -7.03
C ASP A 49 -14.34 0.38 -6.98
N ALA A 50 -13.00 0.35 -6.91
CA ALA A 50 -12.25 -0.90 -6.80
C ALA A 50 -12.56 -1.67 -5.51
N SER A 51 -12.71 -0.98 -4.37
CA SER A 51 -13.09 -1.54 -3.08
C SER A 51 -14.43 -2.26 -3.17
N LEU A 52 -15.45 -1.61 -3.74
CA LEU A 52 -16.79 -2.20 -3.90
C LEU A 52 -16.78 -3.38 -4.88
N ARG A 53 -16.10 -3.25 -6.03
CA ARG A 53 -16.08 -4.31 -7.06
C ARG A 53 -15.33 -5.56 -6.63
N ARG A 54 -14.28 -5.40 -5.82
CA ARG A 54 -13.36 -6.50 -5.48
C ARG A 54 -13.46 -6.93 -4.01
N GLY A 55 -14.31 -6.29 -3.21
CA GLY A 55 -14.41 -6.55 -1.77
C GLY A 55 -13.14 -6.18 -1.00
N LEU A 56 -12.32 -5.26 -1.54
CA LEU A 56 -11.08 -4.85 -0.89
C LEU A 56 -11.36 -3.85 0.24
N PRO A 57 -10.74 -4.01 1.42
CA PRO A 57 -10.69 -2.95 2.42
C PRO A 57 -10.16 -1.64 1.84
N MET A 58 -10.54 -0.51 2.44
CA MET A 58 -10.20 0.82 1.92
C MET A 58 -8.69 0.99 1.63
N ALA A 59 -7.82 0.64 2.58
CA ALA A 59 -6.37 0.78 2.40
C ALA A 59 -5.85 -0.11 1.27
N ASP A 60 -6.31 -1.36 1.21
CA ASP A 60 -5.91 -2.33 0.18
C ASP A 60 -6.33 -1.87 -1.22
N ALA A 61 -7.54 -1.31 -1.34
CA ALA A 61 -8.01 -0.74 -2.60
C ALA A 61 -7.17 0.46 -3.04
N ILE A 62 -6.77 1.33 -2.09
CA ILE A 62 -5.89 2.47 -2.38
C ILE A 62 -4.53 1.99 -2.86
N VAL A 63 -3.94 0.98 -2.20
CA VAL A 63 -2.66 0.39 -2.63
C VAL A 63 -2.77 -0.20 -4.02
N TYR A 64 -3.81 -1.01 -4.26
CA TYR A 64 -4.05 -1.66 -5.54
C TYR A 64 -4.15 -0.65 -6.69
N VAL A 65 -5.06 0.32 -6.58
CA VAL A 65 -5.30 1.31 -7.63
C VAL A 65 -4.08 2.20 -7.84
N THR A 66 -3.38 2.59 -6.78
CA THR A 66 -2.14 3.38 -6.92
C THR A 66 -1.08 2.64 -7.74
N GLY A 67 -0.94 1.33 -7.53
CA GLY A 67 -0.04 0.48 -8.33
C GLY A 67 -0.45 0.49 -9.81
N MET A 68 -1.73 0.24 -10.08
CA MET A 68 -2.26 0.17 -11.45
C MET A 68 -2.09 1.49 -12.21
N GLU A 69 -2.43 2.63 -11.60
CA GLU A 69 -2.28 3.97 -12.19
C GLU A 69 -0.82 4.36 -12.44
N CYS A 70 0.11 3.78 -11.68
CA CYS A 70 1.54 3.96 -11.90
C CYS A 70 2.15 2.97 -12.89
N GLY A 71 1.34 2.08 -13.51
CA GLY A 71 1.82 1.00 -14.36
C GLY A 71 2.75 0.02 -13.63
N CYS A 72 2.53 -0.14 -12.31
CA CYS A 72 3.34 -0.99 -11.44
C CYS A 72 2.56 -2.25 -11.04
N GLU A 73 3.28 -3.34 -10.79
CA GLU A 73 2.71 -4.51 -10.12
C GLU A 73 2.67 -4.32 -8.60
N VAL A 74 1.65 -4.90 -7.96
CA VAL A 74 1.55 -4.95 -6.50
C VAL A 74 2.12 -6.28 -6.03
N VAL A 75 3.27 -6.24 -5.37
CA VAL A 75 3.90 -7.43 -4.78
C VAL A 75 3.40 -7.57 -3.34
N THR A 76 2.71 -8.67 -3.03
CA THR A 76 2.15 -8.88 -1.69
C THR A 76 1.97 -10.36 -1.35
N GLY A 77 2.09 -10.69 -0.07
CA GLY A 77 1.68 -12.00 0.47
C GLY A 77 0.26 -12.00 1.02
N ASP A 78 -0.46 -10.87 0.93
CA ASP A 78 -1.84 -10.77 1.40
C ASP A 78 -2.82 -11.45 0.43
N ARG A 79 -3.58 -12.40 0.96
CA ARG A 79 -4.53 -13.20 0.19
C ARG A 79 -5.71 -12.38 -0.34
N HIS A 80 -6.00 -11.21 0.22
CA HIS A 80 -7.05 -10.31 -0.32
C HIS A 80 -6.74 -9.85 -1.75
N PHE A 81 -5.46 -9.84 -2.14
CA PHE A 81 -5.02 -9.44 -3.47
C PHE A 81 -4.83 -10.62 -4.41
N LYS A 82 -4.97 -11.85 -3.90
CA LYS A 82 -4.76 -13.06 -4.69
C LYS A 82 -5.71 -13.04 -5.90
N ASP A 83 -5.17 -13.40 -7.06
CA ASP A 83 -5.88 -13.47 -8.34
C ASP A 83 -6.33 -12.11 -8.93
N LEU A 84 -5.93 -10.97 -8.33
CA LEU A 84 -6.17 -9.67 -8.94
C LEU A 84 -5.18 -9.37 -10.08
N PRO A 85 -5.64 -8.72 -11.18
CA PRO A 85 -4.75 -8.29 -12.26
C PRO A 85 -3.63 -7.39 -11.76
N GLY A 86 -2.41 -7.60 -12.27
CA GLY A 86 -1.25 -6.80 -11.89
C GLY A 86 -0.78 -7.01 -10.44
N VAL A 87 -1.18 -8.12 -9.81
CA VAL A 87 -0.65 -8.56 -8.50
C VAL A 87 0.35 -9.70 -8.69
N VAL A 88 1.53 -9.53 -8.10
CA VAL A 88 2.51 -10.60 -7.91
C VAL A 88 2.33 -11.13 -6.49
N PHE A 89 1.59 -12.23 -6.37
CA PHE A 89 1.37 -12.87 -5.08
C PHE A 89 2.59 -13.69 -4.68
N ILE A 90 3.17 -13.37 -3.53
CA ILE A 90 4.28 -14.12 -2.94
C ILE A 90 3.77 -14.95 -1.77
N SER A 91 3.50 -16.24 -2.01
CA SER A 91 3.35 -17.21 -0.91
C SER A 91 4.72 -17.43 -0.31
N GLY A 92 4.86 -17.28 1.00
CA GLY A 92 6.07 -17.67 1.71
C GLY A 92 6.28 -19.18 1.66
N GLU A 93 6.78 -19.71 0.55
CA GLU A 93 7.49 -20.99 0.48
C GLU A 93 8.97 -20.65 0.34
N ASN A 94 9.60 -20.50 1.51
CA ASN A 94 11.03 -20.64 1.85
C ASN A 94 11.35 -19.69 3.01
N ALA A 95 10.96 -20.11 4.21
CA ALA A 95 11.56 -19.70 5.48
C ALA A 95 12.00 -20.98 6.20
#